data_AF-A0A0F9H8Y4-F1
#
_entry.id   AF-A0A0F9H8Y4-F1
#
_cell.length_a   1.000
_cell.length_b   1.000
_cell.length_c   1.000
_cell.angle_alpha   90.00
_cell.angle_beta   90.00
_cell.angle_gamma   90.00
#
_symmetry.space_group_name_H-M   'P 1'
#
loop_
_entity.id
_entity.type
_entity.pdbx_description
1 polymer ?
#
loop_
_entity_poly.entity_id
_entity_poly.type
_entity_poly.pdbx_seq_one_letter_code
_entity_poly.pdbx_strand_id
1 'polypeptide(L)'
;MIDWSKLKGDPQKSFEKFCYVLARILFHKKGIFTDVDDSGGGDGVEFYLKIDDGKEWGWQAKFFFPFTRLSYSNRKKQIIKSLDRAIEVHPDLEKLYICTPGKFTPDENKWFENLSKSKIPKNREIEIIHWHEGEYDVILFKPEYLGIREYFFGDVELDIEFFKNYFTKIREIVGKKYLPEVHANIYEEQGILKNLDKNPFNKLEAQIGNLIKFCNGLIISGEVDKKFDQEYFEDQVNLLGEFNEKILWLKEKLHYASLDFESGSFFCNISKYELDQKMLLSYILDLDELVENFEKEEIIKKIGDFIHFFYGFITIIDGLTSKSIEIVGNAGYGKTQITCHICDSFLKSNKPGILLLGRHFATTEPLENQILKIIGLQNITWNSFIEILKILSFIYKCRIPVIIDGINESTVNGRFNSVWRDHLVGLMKTLESSPEILLIISYRPSYKMKIFKEEQTKPDWKISLHGFHNIEIEKYFKAYNIKVDLFWKSYNIFKNPLFVR
;
A
#
# COMPACT_ATOMS: atom_id res chain seq x y z
N MET A 1 -21.43 0.68 24.47
CA MET A 1 -20.48 0.19 25.47
C MET A 1 -19.75 -1.00 24.88
N ILE A 2 -18.43 -0.99 24.95
CA ILE A 2 -17.57 -2.09 24.51
C ILE A 2 -17.82 -3.32 25.38
N ASP A 3 -17.98 -4.47 24.76
CA ASP A 3 -18.03 -5.76 25.44
C ASP A 3 -16.69 -6.49 25.25
N TRP A 4 -15.80 -6.38 26.23
CA TRP A 4 -14.48 -7.01 26.21
C TRP A 4 -14.51 -8.53 26.16
N SER A 5 -15.65 -9.17 26.47
CA SER A 5 -15.80 -10.62 26.30
C SER A 5 -15.88 -11.05 24.82
N LYS A 6 -16.19 -10.11 23.92
CA LYS A 6 -16.21 -10.31 22.48
C LYS A 6 -14.89 -10.00 21.79
N LEU A 7 -13.87 -9.59 22.53
CA LEU A 7 -12.55 -9.34 21.95
C LEU A 7 -11.99 -10.63 21.36
N LYS A 8 -11.82 -10.67 20.04
CA LYS A 8 -11.44 -11.87 19.30
C LYS A 8 -9.97 -12.24 19.46
N GLY A 9 -9.64 -13.51 19.34
CA GLY A 9 -8.26 -14.01 19.37
C GLY A 9 -7.67 -14.12 20.79
N ASP A 10 -6.34 -14.09 20.90
CA ASP A 10 -5.67 -14.04 22.21
C ASP A 10 -5.95 -12.70 22.90
N PRO A 11 -6.59 -12.67 24.09
CA PRO A 11 -7.10 -11.41 24.63
C PRO A 11 -6.03 -10.36 24.92
N GLN A 12 -4.83 -10.78 25.35
CA GLN A 12 -3.74 -9.85 25.64
C GLN A 12 -3.18 -9.25 24.33
N LYS A 13 -2.83 -10.09 23.35
CA LYS A 13 -2.33 -9.64 22.04
C LYS A 13 -3.37 -8.82 21.28
N SER A 14 -4.64 -9.19 21.36
CA SER A 14 -5.71 -8.47 20.70
C SER A 14 -5.98 -7.12 21.35
N PHE A 15 -5.80 -6.99 22.66
CA PHE A 15 -5.92 -5.71 23.35
C PHE A 15 -4.73 -4.78 23.04
N GLU A 16 -3.51 -5.31 22.99
CA GLU A 16 -2.33 -4.59 22.50
C GLU A 16 -2.57 -4.03 21.09
N LYS A 17 -3.06 -4.89 20.18
CA LYS A 17 -3.40 -4.50 18.81
C LYS A 17 -4.54 -3.48 18.75
N PHE A 18 -5.54 -3.60 19.64
CA PHE A 18 -6.61 -2.60 19.77
C PHE A 18 -6.05 -1.23 20.16
N CYS A 19 -5.23 -1.17 21.21
CA CYS A 19 -4.59 0.07 21.66
C CYS A 19 -3.71 0.67 20.57
N TYR A 20 -2.97 -0.17 19.85
CA TYR A 20 -2.12 0.23 18.72
C TYR A 20 -2.91 0.89 17.59
N VAL A 21 -3.96 0.22 17.11
CA VAL A 21 -4.82 0.72 16.04
C VAL A 21 -5.47 2.04 16.46
N LEU A 22 -5.99 2.10 17.69
CA LEU A 22 -6.61 3.31 18.23
C LEU A 22 -5.62 4.47 18.29
N ALA A 23 -4.42 4.24 18.84
CA ALA A 23 -3.37 5.25 18.93
C ALA A 23 -2.92 5.74 17.55
N ARG A 24 -2.73 4.82 16.58
CA ARG A 24 -2.38 5.20 15.21
C ARG A 24 -3.44 6.08 14.58
N ILE A 25 -4.71 5.72 14.67
CA ILE A 25 -5.76 6.53 14.06
C ILE A 25 -5.79 7.93 14.69
N LEU A 26 -5.68 8.03 16.02
CA LEU A 26 -5.71 9.31 16.72
C LEU A 26 -4.46 10.17 16.47
N PHE A 27 -3.29 9.56 16.28
CA PHE A 27 -2.01 10.28 16.36
C PHE A 27 -1.04 10.04 15.18
N HIS A 28 -1.39 9.31 14.12
CA HIS A 28 -0.50 9.04 12.96
C HIS A 28 0.06 10.31 12.32
N LYS A 29 -0.65 11.44 12.39
CA LYS A 29 -0.21 12.73 11.84
C LYS A 29 0.83 13.46 12.69
N LYS A 30 1.19 12.92 13.86
CA LYS A 30 2.12 13.56 14.81
C LYS A 30 3.54 13.02 14.71
N GLY A 31 3.76 11.93 13.98
CA GLY A 31 5.08 11.30 13.86
C GLY A 31 5.00 9.83 13.47
N ILE A 32 6.07 9.09 13.76
CA ILE A 32 6.28 7.72 13.29
C ILE A 32 6.05 6.70 14.43
N PHE A 33 5.16 5.74 14.19
CA PHE A 33 4.91 4.63 15.11
C PHE A 33 5.92 3.50 14.95
N THR A 34 6.46 3.02 16.06
CA THR A 34 7.37 1.88 16.15
C THR A 34 6.78 0.80 17.06
N ASP A 35 6.76 -0.44 16.58
CA ASP A 35 6.30 -1.61 17.33
C ASP A 35 7.50 -2.23 18.04
N VAL A 36 7.31 -2.65 19.29
CA VAL A 36 8.37 -3.30 20.06
C VAL A 36 8.18 -4.82 20.01
N ASP A 37 9.24 -5.56 19.65
CA ASP A 37 9.24 -7.02 19.74
C ASP A 37 9.65 -7.45 21.14
N ASP A 38 8.69 -7.95 21.90
CA ASP A 38 8.83 -8.29 23.32
C ASP A 38 9.57 -9.63 23.58
N SER A 39 10.07 -10.30 22.54
CA SER A 39 10.72 -11.62 22.64
C SER A 39 12.05 -11.65 23.42
N GLY A 40 12.66 -10.49 23.69
CA GLY A 40 13.99 -10.37 24.30
C GLY A 40 14.09 -9.73 25.70
N GLY A 41 12.96 -9.38 26.35
CA GLY A 41 12.98 -8.74 27.68
C GLY A 41 12.32 -7.35 27.77
N GLY A 42 11.61 -6.95 26.71
CA GLY A 42 10.66 -5.84 26.63
C GLY A 42 11.16 -4.42 26.94
N ASP A 43 10.64 -3.45 26.19
CA ASP A 43 10.99 -2.02 26.35
C ASP A 43 10.09 -1.30 27.37
N GLY A 44 9.20 -2.05 28.04
CA GLY A 44 8.24 -1.51 29.00
C GLY A 44 7.00 -0.89 28.35
N VAL A 45 7.02 -0.72 27.03
CA VAL A 45 5.90 -0.33 26.18
C VAL A 45 5.71 -1.38 25.08
N GLU A 46 4.47 -1.53 24.62
CA GLU A 46 4.13 -2.44 23.52
C GLU A 46 4.44 -1.77 22.16
N PHE A 47 4.37 -0.44 22.11
CA PHE A 47 4.72 0.41 20.98
C PHE A 47 4.90 1.86 21.43
N TYR A 48 5.55 2.66 20.59
CA TYR A 48 5.73 4.10 20.82
C TYR A 48 5.64 4.91 19.54
N LEU A 49 5.39 6.21 19.69
CA LEU A 49 5.32 7.21 18.65
C LEU A 49 6.48 8.19 18.86
N LYS A 50 7.37 8.30 17.88
CA LYS A 50 8.37 9.35 17.85
C LYS A 50 7.81 10.55 17.11
N ILE A 51 7.63 11.67 17.82
CA ILE A 51 7.11 12.91 17.25
C ILE A 51 8.23 13.77 16.65
N ASP A 52 7.88 14.73 15.80
CA ASP A 52 8.83 15.45 14.93
C ASP A 52 9.97 16.19 15.66
N ASP A 53 9.78 16.56 16.93
CA ASP A 53 10.81 17.22 17.76
C ASP A 53 11.76 16.23 18.48
N GLY A 54 11.62 14.92 18.20
CA GLY A 54 12.41 13.85 18.77
C GLY A 54 11.85 13.27 20.06
N LYS A 55 10.79 13.83 20.65
CA LYS A 55 10.12 13.27 21.83
C LYS A 55 9.37 11.98 21.50
N GLU A 56 9.10 11.20 22.54
CA GLU A 56 8.43 9.90 22.41
C GLU A 56 7.16 9.83 23.28
N TRP A 57 6.11 9.26 22.70
CA TRP A 57 4.90 8.86 23.43
C TRP A 57 4.83 7.33 23.43
N GLY A 58 4.70 6.71 24.60
CA GLY A 58 4.70 5.24 24.75
C GLY A 58 3.33 4.71 25.16
N TRP A 59 3.00 3.49 24.77
CA TRP A 59 1.78 2.80 25.18
C TRP A 59 2.08 1.48 25.86
N GLN A 60 1.52 1.29 27.04
CA GLN A 60 1.55 0.05 27.79
C GLN A 60 0.13 -0.54 27.82
N ALA A 61 -0.10 -1.67 27.16
CA ALA A 61 -1.41 -2.32 27.16
C ALA A 61 -1.47 -3.48 28.17
N LYS A 62 -2.45 -3.43 29.08
CA LYS A 62 -2.64 -4.46 30.11
C LYS A 62 -4.09 -4.93 30.15
N PHE A 63 -4.34 -6.14 29.64
CA PHE A 63 -5.67 -6.70 29.54
C PHE A 63 -6.14 -7.31 30.87
N PHE A 64 -6.57 -6.44 31.79
CA PHE A 64 -7.12 -6.83 33.09
C PHE A 64 -8.63 -7.06 33.02
N PHE A 65 -9.05 -8.17 32.41
CA PHE A 65 -10.45 -8.60 32.27
C PHE A 65 -10.54 -10.13 32.49
N PRO A 66 -11.64 -10.68 33.03
CA PRO A 66 -12.90 -10.03 33.46
C PRO A 66 -12.78 -9.24 34.77
N PHE A 67 -11.81 -9.57 35.62
CA PHE A 67 -11.57 -8.83 36.85
C PHE A 67 -10.74 -7.58 36.52
N THR A 68 -11.20 -6.38 36.84
CA THR A 68 -10.51 -5.12 36.45
C THR A 68 -9.68 -4.48 37.57
N ARG A 69 -9.87 -4.90 38.83
CA ARG A 69 -9.23 -4.27 39.99
C ARG A 69 -7.72 -4.51 40.05
N LEU A 70 -6.96 -3.50 40.43
CA LEU A 70 -5.50 -3.55 40.52
C LEU A 70 -4.98 -4.35 41.72
N SER A 71 -5.84 -4.66 42.69
CA SER A 71 -5.51 -5.51 43.84
C SER A 71 -5.28 -6.99 43.46
N TYR A 72 -5.78 -7.43 42.31
CA TYR A 72 -5.59 -8.81 41.85
C TYR A 72 -4.22 -9.01 41.20
N SER A 73 -3.70 -10.23 41.31
CA SER A 73 -2.58 -10.77 40.50
C SER A 73 -1.38 -9.82 40.33
N ASN A 74 -1.02 -9.08 41.39
CA ASN A 74 0.10 -8.14 41.39
C ASN A 74 0.07 -7.10 40.25
N ARG A 75 -1.12 -6.70 39.78
CA ARG A 75 -1.27 -5.79 38.62
C ARG A 75 -0.58 -4.44 38.81
N LYS A 76 -0.62 -3.86 40.02
CA LYS A 76 0.18 -2.66 40.35
C LYS A 76 1.67 -2.88 40.10
N LYS A 77 2.20 -4.04 40.49
CA LYS A 77 3.61 -4.39 40.28
C LYS A 77 3.93 -4.58 38.80
N GLN A 78 3.00 -5.15 38.02
CA GLN A 78 3.15 -5.27 36.56
C GLN A 78 3.23 -3.88 35.91
N ILE A 79 2.32 -2.96 36.26
CA ILE A 79 2.34 -1.58 35.78
C ILE A 79 3.68 -0.91 36.12
N ILE A 80 4.07 -0.97 37.40
CA ILE A 80 5.31 -0.35 37.88
C ILE A 80 6.54 -0.91 37.16
N LYS A 81 6.64 -2.24 36.98
CA LYS A 81 7.79 -2.86 36.34
C LYS A 81 7.96 -2.37 34.88
N SER A 82 6.86 -2.31 34.14
CA SER A 82 6.88 -1.78 32.76
C SER A 82 7.18 -0.28 32.73
N LEU A 83 6.63 0.51 33.65
CA LEU A 83 6.93 1.94 33.77
C LEU A 83 8.42 2.19 34.04
N ASP A 84 8.98 1.49 35.04
CA ASP A 84 10.40 1.62 35.39
C ASP A 84 11.27 1.27 34.15
N ARG A 85 10.89 0.24 33.39
CA ARG A 85 11.58 -0.16 32.16
C ARG A 85 11.44 0.88 31.04
N ALA A 86 10.23 1.40 30.82
CA ALA A 86 9.98 2.41 29.80
C ALA A 86 10.81 3.69 30.05
N ILE A 87 10.92 4.13 31.30
CA ILE A 87 11.75 5.28 31.69
C ILE A 87 13.24 5.02 31.42
N GLU A 88 13.72 3.80 31.65
CA GLU A 88 15.11 3.40 31.42
C GLU A 88 15.45 3.36 29.92
N VAL A 89 14.58 2.76 29.10
CA VAL A 89 14.83 2.49 27.68
C VAL A 89 14.55 3.70 26.79
N HIS A 90 13.56 4.52 27.15
CA HIS A 90 13.10 5.65 26.34
C HIS A 90 13.50 6.99 26.98
N PRO A 91 14.72 7.51 26.71
CA PRO A 91 15.22 8.76 27.30
C PRO A 91 14.42 9.99 26.88
N ASP A 92 13.78 9.93 25.71
CA ASP A 92 13.00 11.03 25.13
C ASP A 92 11.48 10.90 25.40
N LEU A 93 11.07 9.90 26.19
CA LEU A 93 9.67 9.72 26.61
C LEU A 93 9.11 10.97 27.30
N GLU A 94 8.05 11.52 26.73
CA GLU A 94 7.29 12.67 27.22
C GLU A 94 5.92 12.22 27.76
N LYS A 95 5.28 11.24 27.10
CA LYS A 95 3.97 10.72 27.51
C LYS A 95 3.97 9.21 27.60
N LEU A 96 3.31 8.67 28.61
CA LEU A 96 3.08 7.24 28.75
C LEU A 96 1.60 6.95 28.97
N TYR A 97 0.99 6.27 28.01
CA TYR A 97 -0.38 5.81 28.07
C TYR A 97 -0.44 4.41 28.68
N ILE A 98 -1.05 4.30 29.85
CA ILE A 98 -1.35 3.01 30.47
C ILE A 98 -2.78 2.64 30.07
N CYS A 99 -2.94 1.57 29.31
CA CYS A 99 -4.20 1.15 28.74
C CYS A 99 -4.74 -0.06 29.52
N THR A 100 -6.00 0.02 29.98
CA THR A 100 -6.68 -1.11 30.63
C THR A 100 -8.15 -1.19 30.21
N PRO A 101 -8.76 -2.39 30.13
CA PRO A 101 -10.17 -2.52 29.77
C PRO A 101 -11.14 -1.77 30.69
N GLY A 102 -10.85 -1.69 31.99
CA GLY A 102 -11.73 -1.10 33.01
C GLY A 102 -11.22 0.20 33.62
N LYS A 103 -12.12 0.92 34.32
CA LYS A 103 -11.78 2.11 35.12
C LYS A 103 -11.16 1.73 36.47
N PHE A 104 -10.25 2.58 36.93
CA PHE A 104 -9.74 2.55 38.30
C PHE A 104 -10.77 3.11 39.28
N THR A 105 -10.79 2.55 40.50
CA THR A 105 -11.55 3.14 41.62
C THR A 105 -10.95 4.48 42.04
N PRO A 106 -11.64 5.30 42.86
CA PRO A 106 -11.07 6.52 43.40
C PRO A 106 -9.73 6.32 44.14
N ASP A 107 -9.56 5.22 44.87
CA ASP A 107 -8.29 4.94 45.57
C ASP A 107 -7.20 4.40 44.64
N GLU A 108 -7.58 3.67 43.59
CA GLU A 108 -6.65 3.28 42.52
C GLU A 108 -6.20 4.51 41.70
N ASN A 109 -7.06 5.49 41.46
CA ASN A 109 -6.71 6.77 40.83
C ASN A 109 -5.74 7.57 41.68
N LYS A 110 -5.97 7.70 42.99
CA LYS A 110 -4.99 8.34 43.91
C LYS A 110 -3.63 7.63 43.84
N TRP A 111 -3.62 6.31 43.76
CA TRP A 111 -2.37 5.55 43.58
C TRP A 111 -1.71 5.87 42.23
N PHE A 112 -2.49 5.91 41.15
CA PHE A 112 -2.01 6.20 39.80
C PHE A 112 -1.44 7.62 39.68
N GLU A 113 -2.13 8.63 40.19
CA GLU A 113 -1.68 10.03 40.22
C GLU A 113 -0.36 10.21 41.01
N ASN A 114 -0.11 9.35 42.00
CA ASN A 114 1.14 9.35 42.75
C ASN A 114 2.29 8.61 42.05
N LEU A 115 2.05 7.89 40.94
CA LEU A 115 3.12 7.25 40.16
C LEU A 115 4.07 8.30 39.60
N SER A 116 3.55 9.41 39.09
CA SER A 116 4.37 10.48 38.52
C SER A 116 5.37 11.03 39.56
N LYS A 117 4.91 11.26 40.78
CA LYS A 117 5.76 11.77 41.89
C LYS A 117 6.76 10.74 42.43
N SER A 118 6.40 9.46 42.41
CA SER A 118 7.18 8.40 43.07
C SER A 118 8.15 7.68 42.16
N LYS A 119 7.87 7.62 40.86
CA LYS A 119 8.64 6.82 39.89
C LYS A 119 9.38 7.61 38.84
N ILE A 120 8.90 8.80 38.47
CA ILE A 120 9.59 9.61 37.46
C ILE A 120 10.81 10.30 38.11
N PRO A 121 12.01 10.19 37.53
CA PRO A 121 13.19 10.91 38.00
C PRO A 121 12.96 12.43 38.02
N LYS A 122 13.48 13.13 39.04
CA LYS A 122 13.26 14.59 39.21
C LYS A 122 13.74 15.46 38.03
N ASN A 123 14.66 14.95 37.21
CA ASN A 123 15.19 15.61 36.03
C ASN A 123 14.41 15.26 34.74
N ARG A 124 13.33 14.49 34.85
CA ARG A 124 12.45 14.12 33.74
C ARG A 124 11.04 14.61 34.01
N GLU A 125 10.37 15.02 32.95
CA GLU A 125 8.95 15.35 32.96
C GLU A 125 8.25 14.37 32.02
N ILE A 126 7.43 13.48 32.58
CA ILE A 126 6.69 12.47 31.83
C ILE A 126 5.23 12.51 32.27
N GLU A 127 4.31 12.75 31.34
CA GLU A 127 2.88 12.71 31.58
C GLU A 127 2.40 11.25 31.55
N ILE A 128 1.84 10.74 32.66
CA ILE A 128 1.25 9.39 32.70
C ILE A 128 -0.26 9.51 32.54
N ILE A 129 -0.80 8.89 31.49
CA ILE A 129 -2.21 9.01 31.08
C ILE A 129 -2.88 7.63 31.20
N HIS A 130 -4.08 7.58 31.77
CA HIS A 130 -4.87 6.34 31.84
C HIS A 130 -5.87 6.27 30.70
N TRP A 131 -5.73 5.28 29.82
CA TRP A 131 -6.77 4.90 28.86
C TRP A 131 -7.61 3.76 29.42
N HIS A 132 -8.93 3.98 29.51
CA HIS A 132 -9.89 3.03 30.10
C HIS A 132 -11.22 3.00 29.34
N GLU A 133 -12.12 2.06 29.66
CA GLU A 133 -13.47 1.90 29.04
C GLU A 133 -14.18 3.21 28.74
N GLY A 134 -14.20 4.18 29.66
CA GLY A 134 -14.87 5.47 29.45
C GLY A 134 -14.28 6.28 28.29
N GLU A 135 -12.95 6.32 28.16
CA GLU A 135 -12.27 6.99 27.04
C GLU A 135 -12.55 6.25 25.74
N TYR A 136 -12.45 4.92 25.76
CA TYR A 136 -12.71 4.10 24.58
C TYR A 136 -14.16 4.23 24.11
N ASP A 137 -15.13 4.24 25.02
CA ASP A 137 -16.54 4.41 24.68
C ASP A 137 -16.79 5.79 24.05
N VAL A 138 -16.23 6.86 24.61
CA VAL A 138 -16.37 8.22 24.04
C VAL A 138 -15.77 8.30 22.64
N ILE A 139 -14.60 7.70 22.45
CA ILE A 139 -13.93 7.67 21.15
C ILE A 139 -14.75 6.81 20.18
N LEU A 140 -14.97 5.53 20.48
CA LEU A 140 -15.64 4.57 19.59
C LEU A 140 -17.14 4.83 19.37
N PHE A 141 -17.75 5.74 20.12
CA PHE A 141 -19.11 6.21 19.81
C PHE A 141 -19.16 7.10 18.57
N LYS A 142 -18.04 7.74 18.19
CA LYS A 142 -18.01 8.56 16.98
C LYS A 142 -18.07 7.68 15.72
N PRO A 143 -18.87 8.04 14.71
CA PRO A 143 -19.03 7.25 13.48
C PRO A 143 -17.72 6.97 12.74
N GLU A 144 -16.75 7.87 12.84
CA GLU A 144 -15.41 7.76 12.22
C GLU A 144 -14.56 6.59 12.75
N TYR A 145 -14.92 5.96 13.88
CA TYR A 145 -14.21 4.79 14.42
C TYR A 145 -15.03 3.50 14.35
N LEU A 146 -16.07 3.47 13.53
CA LEU A 146 -16.89 2.28 13.33
C LEU A 146 -16.05 1.06 12.93
N GLY A 147 -15.01 1.24 12.10
CA GLY A 147 -14.12 0.16 11.67
C GLY A 147 -13.42 -0.56 12.81
N ILE A 148 -12.98 0.18 13.85
CA ILE A 148 -12.33 -0.40 15.03
C ILE A 148 -13.32 -1.32 15.75
N ARG A 149 -14.56 -0.85 15.95
CA ARG A 149 -15.60 -1.64 16.62
C ARG A 149 -15.91 -2.92 15.84
N GLU A 150 -16.12 -2.82 14.54
CA GLU A 150 -16.48 -3.96 13.70
C GLU A 150 -15.32 -4.97 13.63
N TYR A 151 -14.08 -4.50 13.49
CA TYR A 151 -12.92 -5.39 13.41
C TYR A 151 -12.65 -6.14 14.72
N PHE A 152 -12.68 -5.46 15.87
CA PHE A 152 -12.32 -6.07 17.16
C PHE A 152 -13.49 -6.77 17.87
N PHE A 153 -14.73 -6.33 17.65
CA PHE A 153 -15.92 -6.77 18.41
C PHE A 153 -17.13 -7.15 17.53
N GLY A 154 -17.06 -6.95 16.21
CA GLY A 154 -18.12 -7.35 15.27
C GLY A 154 -18.09 -8.85 15.00
N ASP A 155 -19.04 -9.38 14.22
CA ASP A 155 -19.14 -10.83 14.00
C ASP A 155 -18.23 -11.34 12.87
N VAL A 156 -17.71 -10.45 12.02
CA VAL A 156 -16.88 -10.82 10.86
C VAL A 156 -15.41 -10.95 11.24
N GLU A 157 -14.77 -12.05 10.84
CA GLU A 157 -13.32 -12.26 10.97
C GLU A 157 -12.65 -12.16 9.60
N LEU A 158 -11.91 -11.06 9.38
CA LEU A 158 -11.10 -10.82 8.17
C LEU A 158 -9.61 -10.86 8.52
N ASP A 159 -9.10 -12.01 8.95
CA ASP A 159 -7.67 -12.22 9.14
C ASP A 159 -6.96 -12.57 7.82
N ILE A 160 -5.63 -12.71 7.83
CA ILE A 160 -4.88 -13.03 6.61
C ILE A 160 -5.28 -14.40 6.02
N GLU A 161 -5.73 -15.33 6.86
CA GLU A 161 -6.11 -16.67 6.46
C GLU A 161 -7.44 -16.67 5.70
N PHE A 162 -8.38 -15.79 6.08
CA PHE A 162 -9.58 -15.51 5.30
C PHE A 162 -9.22 -15.12 3.85
N PHE A 163 -8.32 -14.16 3.65
CA PHE A 163 -7.95 -13.69 2.31
C PHE A 163 -7.23 -14.78 1.50
N LYS A 164 -6.33 -15.55 2.12
CA LYS A 164 -5.65 -16.69 1.48
C LYS A 164 -6.62 -17.78 1.04
N ASN A 165 -7.56 -18.15 1.90
CA ASN A 165 -8.59 -19.14 1.59
C ASN A 165 -9.54 -18.67 0.50
N TYR A 166 -9.94 -17.40 0.55
CA TYR A 166 -10.75 -16.78 -0.51
C TYR A 166 -10.01 -16.80 -1.85
N PHE A 167 -8.75 -16.37 -1.90
CA PHE A 167 -7.96 -16.38 -3.13
C PHE A 167 -7.71 -17.79 -3.66
N THR A 168 -7.51 -18.78 -2.78
CA THR A 168 -7.37 -20.20 -3.18
C THR A 168 -8.60 -20.66 -3.96
N LYS A 169 -9.81 -20.33 -3.50
CA LYS A 169 -11.05 -20.63 -4.24
C LYS A 169 -11.05 -19.95 -5.60
N ILE A 170 -10.68 -18.66 -5.67
CA ILE A 170 -10.62 -17.93 -6.95
C ILE A 170 -9.61 -18.54 -7.91
N ARG A 171 -8.44 -18.94 -7.40
CA ARG A 171 -7.37 -19.59 -8.18
C ARG A 171 -7.85 -20.89 -8.83
N GLU A 172 -8.62 -21.70 -8.13
CA GLU A 172 -9.23 -22.91 -8.69
C GLU A 172 -10.19 -22.58 -9.86
N ILE A 173 -11.01 -21.54 -9.73
CA ILE A 173 -11.93 -21.12 -10.80
C ILE A 173 -11.18 -20.49 -11.99
N VAL A 174 -10.05 -19.81 -11.74
CA VAL A 174 -9.18 -19.25 -12.79
C VAL A 174 -8.43 -20.37 -13.54
N GLY A 175 -7.98 -21.40 -12.83
CA GLY A 175 -7.26 -22.54 -13.37
C GLY A 175 -6.02 -22.13 -14.17
N LYS A 176 -5.83 -22.75 -15.34
CA LYS A 176 -4.67 -22.51 -16.23
C LYS A 176 -4.56 -21.08 -16.77
N LYS A 177 -5.55 -20.20 -16.51
CA LYS A 177 -5.44 -18.79 -16.88
C LYS A 177 -4.40 -18.04 -16.04
N TYR A 178 -4.02 -18.55 -14.85
CA TYR A 178 -2.96 -18.03 -14.01
C TYR A 178 -1.89 -19.09 -13.77
N LEU A 179 -0.63 -18.76 -14.07
CA LEU A 179 0.52 -19.67 -13.99
C LEU A 179 1.69 -18.87 -13.40
N PRO A 180 1.83 -18.82 -12.06
CA PRO A 180 2.82 -17.96 -11.40
C PRO A 180 4.26 -18.24 -11.87
N GLU A 181 4.56 -19.50 -12.18
CA GLU A 181 5.90 -19.96 -12.59
C GLU A 181 6.41 -19.28 -13.88
N VAL A 182 5.49 -18.82 -14.74
CA VAL A 182 5.80 -18.26 -16.06
C VAL A 182 5.30 -16.84 -16.24
N HIS A 183 4.93 -16.20 -15.12
CA HIS A 183 4.54 -14.81 -15.12
C HIS A 183 5.75 -13.93 -15.44
N ALA A 184 5.60 -13.09 -16.48
CA ALA A 184 6.60 -12.10 -16.84
C ALA A 184 6.25 -10.78 -16.14
N ASN A 185 7.13 -10.33 -15.24
CA ASN A 185 6.96 -9.07 -14.55
C ASN A 185 7.03 -7.90 -15.54
N ILE A 186 6.00 -7.06 -15.55
CA ILE A 186 6.02 -5.76 -16.26
C ILE A 186 6.32 -4.62 -15.27
N TYR A 187 6.86 -3.50 -15.75
CA TYR A 187 7.25 -2.37 -14.89
C TYR A 187 6.06 -1.78 -14.16
N GLU A 188 4.92 -1.66 -14.84
CA GLU A 188 3.69 -1.11 -14.31
C GLU A 188 3.14 -1.95 -13.16
N GLU A 189 3.31 -3.27 -13.23
CA GLU A 189 2.98 -4.16 -12.12
C GLU A 189 3.87 -3.91 -10.90
N GLN A 190 5.17 -3.67 -11.12
CA GLN A 190 6.09 -3.33 -10.03
C GLN A 190 5.71 -2.01 -9.36
N GLY A 191 5.14 -1.06 -10.09
CA GLY A 191 4.56 0.15 -9.50
C GLY A 191 3.48 -0.14 -8.46
N ILE A 192 2.64 -1.16 -8.71
CA ILE A 192 1.61 -1.61 -7.78
C ILE A 192 2.21 -2.44 -6.64
N LEU A 193 3.07 -3.42 -6.97
CA LEU A 193 3.66 -4.33 -5.99
C LEU A 193 4.63 -3.63 -5.04
N LYS A 194 5.27 -2.54 -5.45
CA LYS A 194 6.14 -1.76 -4.56
C LYS A 194 5.36 -1.03 -3.46
N ASN A 195 4.03 -0.88 -3.59
CA ASN A 195 3.14 -0.54 -2.46
C ASN A 195 3.04 -1.67 -1.39
N LEU A 196 3.83 -2.73 -1.50
CA LEU A 196 3.98 -3.77 -0.47
C LEU A 196 5.14 -3.54 0.47
N ASP A 197 6.09 -2.67 0.17
CA ASP A 197 7.31 -2.53 0.96
C ASP A 197 7.48 -1.08 1.44
N LYS A 198 8.13 -0.91 2.59
CA LYS A 198 8.56 0.38 3.14
C LYS A 198 9.84 0.89 2.48
N ASN A 199 10.59 0.00 1.83
CA ASN A 199 11.88 0.30 1.20
C ASN A 199 11.88 0.85 -0.25
N PRO A 200 10.77 0.97 -1.01
CA PRO A 200 10.88 1.35 -2.42
C PRO A 200 11.48 2.75 -2.56
N PHE A 201 11.31 3.64 -1.58
CA PHE A 201 11.88 4.98 -1.54
C PHE A 201 13.39 5.01 -1.24
N ASN A 202 13.88 4.17 -0.33
CA ASN A 202 15.31 4.14 0.07
C ASN A 202 16.22 3.66 -1.07
N LYS A 203 15.79 2.64 -1.83
CA LYS A 203 16.52 2.20 -3.04
C LYS A 203 16.39 3.20 -4.18
N LEU A 204 15.24 3.86 -4.30
CA LEU A 204 14.99 4.96 -5.25
C LEU A 204 15.98 6.10 -5.06
N GLU A 205 16.16 6.55 -3.81
CA GLU A 205 17.04 7.66 -3.49
C GLU A 205 18.48 7.35 -3.92
N ALA A 206 18.98 6.15 -3.63
CA ALA A 206 20.31 5.72 -4.04
C ALA A 206 20.46 5.64 -5.57
N GLN A 207 19.43 5.16 -6.28
CA GLN A 207 19.44 5.06 -7.73
C GLN A 207 19.35 6.44 -8.42
N ILE A 208 18.57 7.37 -7.88
CA ILE A 208 18.55 8.79 -8.28
C ILE A 208 19.91 9.43 -8.00
N GLY A 209 20.54 9.14 -6.87
CA GLY A 209 21.88 9.63 -6.56
C GLY A 209 22.96 9.13 -7.54
N ASN A 210 22.85 7.87 -7.98
CA ASN A 210 23.76 7.29 -8.97
C ASN A 210 23.56 7.91 -10.36
N LEU A 211 22.31 8.24 -10.72
CA LEU A 211 21.99 8.99 -11.92
C LEU A 211 22.68 10.37 -11.92
N ILE A 212 22.55 11.13 -10.84
CA ILE A 212 23.17 12.47 -10.73
C ILE A 212 24.68 12.36 -10.99
N LYS A 213 25.34 11.36 -10.38
CA LYS A 213 26.77 11.11 -10.60
C LYS A 213 27.09 10.77 -12.06
N PHE A 214 26.23 10.00 -12.72
CA PHE A 214 26.40 9.65 -14.13
C PHE A 214 26.25 10.85 -15.07
N CYS A 215 25.16 11.64 -14.93
CA CYS A 215 24.95 12.86 -15.71
C CYS A 215 26.09 13.87 -15.51
N ASN A 216 26.52 14.09 -14.26
CA ASN A 216 27.68 14.92 -13.96
C ASN A 216 28.97 14.40 -14.60
N GLY A 217 29.14 13.07 -14.65
CA GLY A 217 30.28 12.44 -15.32
C GLY A 217 30.33 12.70 -16.82
N LEU A 218 29.18 12.67 -17.50
CA LEU A 218 29.08 13.00 -18.94
C LEU A 218 29.39 14.48 -19.21
N ILE A 219 28.92 15.38 -18.35
CA ILE A 219 29.18 16.82 -18.43
C ILE A 219 30.68 17.13 -18.24
N ILE A 220 31.28 16.56 -17.19
CA ILE A 220 32.70 16.81 -16.84
C ILE A 220 33.66 16.24 -17.88
N SER A 221 33.32 15.08 -18.45
CA SER A 221 34.21 14.37 -19.37
C SER A 221 34.22 14.94 -20.79
N GLY A 222 33.29 15.84 -21.14
CA GLY A 222 33.20 16.41 -22.49
C GLY A 222 32.99 15.35 -23.57
N GLU A 223 32.48 14.17 -23.20
CA GLU A 223 32.25 13.03 -24.10
C GLU A 223 30.98 13.18 -24.94
N VAL A 224 30.38 14.37 -24.94
CA VAL A 224 29.28 14.73 -25.83
C VAL A 224 29.89 15.09 -27.18
N ASP A 225 29.35 14.46 -28.22
CA ASP A 225 29.99 14.43 -29.53
C ASP A 225 30.12 15.83 -30.15
N LYS A 226 31.25 16.10 -30.82
CA LYS A 226 31.60 17.42 -31.41
C LYS A 226 30.84 17.73 -32.72
N LYS A 227 29.81 16.93 -33.06
CA LYS A 227 29.04 17.06 -34.30
C LYS A 227 28.00 18.18 -34.28
N PHE A 228 27.87 18.91 -33.18
CA PHE A 228 26.81 19.89 -32.97
C PHE A 228 27.36 21.32 -32.89
N ASP A 229 26.56 22.28 -33.33
CA ASP A 229 26.82 23.70 -33.11
C ASP A 229 26.81 24.00 -31.60
N GLN A 230 27.61 24.97 -31.17
CA GLN A 230 27.84 25.30 -29.77
C GLN A 230 26.52 25.61 -29.02
N GLU A 231 25.55 26.21 -29.72
CA GLU A 231 24.20 26.54 -29.25
C GLU A 231 23.39 25.29 -28.85
N TYR A 232 23.43 24.22 -29.65
CA TYR A 232 22.72 22.97 -29.33
C TYR A 232 23.29 22.28 -28.09
N PHE A 233 24.61 22.34 -27.90
CA PHE A 233 25.23 21.77 -26.71
C PHE A 233 24.89 22.55 -25.44
N GLU A 234 24.86 23.89 -25.52
CA GLU A 234 24.45 24.77 -24.42
C GLU A 234 22.97 24.54 -24.03
N ASP A 235 22.07 24.35 -24.99
CA ASP A 235 20.66 24.01 -24.74
C ASP A 235 20.49 22.65 -24.03
N GLN A 236 21.25 21.64 -24.44
CA GLN A 236 21.21 20.31 -23.78
C GLN A 236 21.79 20.36 -22.36
N VAL A 237 22.82 21.17 -22.11
CA VAL A 237 23.36 21.40 -20.76
C VAL A 237 22.35 22.13 -19.88
N ASN A 238 21.61 23.10 -20.42
CA ASN A 238 20.54 23.78 -19.69
C ASN A 238 19.39 22.82 -19.33
N LEU A 239 18.99 21.94 -20.25
CA LEU A 239 17.94 20.95 -20.04
C LEU A 239 18.31 19.94 -18.93
N LEU A 240 19.59 19.52 -18.89
CA LEU A 240 20.13 18.69 -17.79
C LEU A 240 20.23 19.46 -16.46
N GLY A 241 20.53 20.76 -16.49
CA GLY A 241 20.54 21.64 -15.32
C GLY A 241 19.14 21.78 -14.70
N GLU A 242 18.12 22.04 -15.51
CA GLU A 242 16.72 22.07 -15.07
C GLU A 242 16.25 20.73 -14.50
N PHE A 243 16.68 19.63 -15.13
CA PHE A 243 16.38 18.28 -14.65
C PHE A 243 16.97 18.04 -13.26
N ASN A 244 18.20 18.51 -12.99
CA ASN A 244 18.86 18.36 -11.69
C ASN A 244 18.12 19.08 -10.55
N GLU A 245 17.65 20.32 -10.76
CA GLU A 245 16.86 21.05 -9.74
C GLU A 245 15.54 20.34 -9.43
N LYS A 246 14.86 19.81 -10.45
CA LYS A 246 13.62 19.05 -10.28
C LYS A 246 13.83 17.72 -9.57
N ILE A 247 14.96 17.06 -9.80
CA ILE A 247 15.32 15.83 -9.09
C ILE A 247 15.58 16.08 -7.60
N LEU A 248 16.21 17.21 -7.23
CA LEU A 248 16.37 17.62 -5.82
C LEU A 248 15.02 17.86 -5.14
N TRP A 249 14.11 18.53 -5.84
CA TRP A 249 12.74 18.71 -5.37
C TRP A 249 12.01 17.37 -5.19
N LEU A 250 12.11 16.45 -6.16
CA LEU A 250 11.53 15.10 -6.08
C LEU A 250 12.06 14.33 -4.88
N LYS A 251 13.37 14.40 -4.62
CA LYS A 251 14.02 13.73 -3.49
C LYS A 251 13.39 14.14 -2.16
N GLU A 252 13.18 15.43 -1.95
CA GLU A 252 12.55 15.94 -0.72
C GLU A 252 11.11 15.41 -0.58
N LYS A 253 10.34 15.36 -1.67
CA LYS A 253 8.95 14.86 -1.63
C LYS A 253 8.84 13.36 -1.42
N LEU A 254 9.74 12.57 -2.00
CA LEU A 254 9.80 11.13 -1.77
C LEU A 254 10.12 10.79 -0.31
N HIS A 255 10.91 11.62 0.37
CA HIS A 255 11.17 11.46 1.80
C HIS A 255 9.87 11.55 2.62
N TYR A 256 9.07 12.60 2.41
CA TYR A 256 7.76 12.72 3.09
C TYR A 256 6.78 11.61 2.71
N ALA A 257 6.73 11.22 1.43
CA ALA A 257 5.91 10.09 0.97
C ALA A 257 6.29 8.78 1.67
N SER A 258 7.58 8.55 1.92
CA SER A 258 8.07 7.39 2.67
C SER A 258 7.57 7.42 4.12
N LEU A 259 7.59 8.58 4.78
CA LEU A 259 7.11 8.75 6.16
C LEU A 259 5.59 8.53 6.27
N ASP A 260 4.82 9.04 5.31
CA ASP A 260 3.37 8.80 5.21
C ASP A 260 3.08 7.30 5.05
N PHE A 261 3.85 6.62 4.19
CA PHE A 261 3.72 5.18 3.98
C PHE A 261 4.10 4.36 5.22
N GLU A 262 5.15 4.75 5.94
CA GLU A 262 5.57 4.12 7.20
C GLU A 262 4.53 4.31 8.32
N SER A 263 3.93 5.50 8.39
CA SER A 263 2.84 5.81 9.31
C SER A 263 1.50 5.20 8.89
N GLY A 264 1.45 4.45 7.77
CA GLY A 264 0.24 3.81 7.25
C GLY A 264 -0.84 4.81 6.83
N SER A 265 -0.49 6.08 6.83
CA SER A 265 -1.25 7.17 6.26
C SER A 265 -1.03 7.09 4.76
N PHE A 266 -1.75 6.20 4.07
CA PHE A 266 -1.67 6.10 2.60
C PHE A 266 -2.19 7.36 1.87
N PHE A 267 -2.48 8.44 2.62
CA PHE A 267 -2.37 9.81 2.15
C PHE A 267 -0.93 10.09 1.71
N CYS A 268 -0.50 9.45 0.64
CA CYS A 268 0.64 9.93 -0.11
C CYS A 268 0.19 11.26 -0.71
N ASN A 269 0.42 12.37 -0.01
CA ASN A 269 -0.01 13.69 -0.43
C ASN A 269 0.88 14.23 -1.57
N ILE A 270 1.47 13.33 -2.38
CA ILE A 270 2.14 13.66 -3.64
C ILE A 270 1.21 14.48 -4.55
N SER A 271 -0.10 14.24 -4.51
CA SER A 271 -1.09 15.04 -5.25
C SER A 271 -1.12 16.52 -4.86
N LYS A 272 -0.76 16.87 -3.61
CA LYS A 272 -0.67 18.27 -3.16
C LYS A 272 0.61 18.96 -3.65
N TYR A 273 1.57 18.17 -4.12
CA TYR A 273 2.85 18.65 -4.63
C TYR A 273 2.89 18.72 -6.16
N GLU A 274 1.80 18.47 -6.89
CA GLU A 274 1.74 18.56 -8.36
C GLU A 274 2.99 18.00 -9.03
N LEU A 275 3.24 16.72 -8.81
CA LEU A 275 4.28 15.99 -9.50
C LEU A 275 3.84 15.89 -10.97
N ASP A 276 4.24 16.86 -11.81
CA ASP A 276 3.82 16.91 -13.20
C ASP A 276 4.46 15.76 -13.98
N GLN A 277 3.73 14.66 -14.05
CA GLN A 277 4.14 13.46 -14.76
C GLN A 277 4.43 13.75 -16.22
N LYS A 278 3.69 14.68 -16.85
CA LYS A 278 3.93 15.05 -18.26
C LYS A 278 5.28 15.72 -18.41
N MET A 279 5.65 16.56 -17.46
CA MET A 279 6.98 17.17 -17.39
C MET A 279 8.07 16.12 -17.14
N LEU A 280 7.86 15.13 -16.26
CA LEU A 280 8.84 14.04 -16.11
C LEU A 280 8.99 13.20 -17.38
N LEU A 281 7.88 12.91 -18.06
CA LEU A 281 7.87 12.20 -19.34
C LEU A 281 8.54 13.01 -20.45
N SER A 282 8.41 14.35 -20.49
CA SER A 282 9.10 15.17 -21.50
C SER A 282 10.61 15.06 -21.36
N TYR A 283 11.14 15.09 -20.12
CA TYR A 283 12.57 14.88 -19.90
C TYR A 283 13.07 13.51 -20.37
N ILE A 284 12.26 12.46 -20.28
CA ILE A 284 12.63 11.16 -20.85
C ILE A 284 12.70 11.22 -22.37
N LEU A 285 11.70 11.84 -23.01
CA LEU A 285 11.64 11.95 -24.46
C LEU A 285 12.84 12.75 -25.00
N ASP A 286 13.22 13.82 -24.31
CA ASP A 286 14.39 14.62 -24.66
C ASP A 286 15.69 13.78 -24.51
N LEU A 287 15.78 12.91 -23.50
CA LEU A 287 16.89 11.98 -23.33
C LEU A 287 16.90 10.84 -24.36
N ASP A 288 15.74 10.31 -24.76
CA ASP A 288 15.61 9.32 -25.82
C ASP A 288 16.13 9.91 -27.14
N GLU A 289 15.75 11.15 -27.48
CA GLU A 289 16.25 11.88 -28.65
C GLU A 289 17.77 12.12 -28.56
N LEU A 290 18.29 12.43 -27.37
CA LEU A 290 19.73 12.57 -27.13
C LEU A 290 20.47 11.24 -27.36
N VAL A 291 19.89 10.09 -26.98
CA VAL A 291 20.49 8.75 -27.16
C VAL A 291 20.66 8.39 -28.63
N GLU A 292 19.70 8.73 -29.48
CA GLU A 292 19.78 8.49 -30.93
C GLU A 292 21.00 9.18 -31.57
N ASN A 293 21.57 10.18 -30.90
CA ASN A 293 22.65 11.01 -31.38
C ASN A 293 24.05 10.64 -30.82
N PHE A 294 24.17 9.67 -29.92
CA PHE A 294 25.47 9.18 -29.45
C PHE A 294 26.03 8.06 -30.34
N GLU A 295 27.33 8.10 -30.65
CA GLU A 295 28.01 7.02 -31.38
C GLU A 295 28.65 5.96 -30.44
N LYS A 296 28.91 6.31 -29.17
CA LYS A 296 29.54 5.39 -28.21
C LYS A 296 28.52 4.45 -27.57
N GLU A 297 28.60 3.15 -27.89
CA GLU A 297 27.73 2.10 -27.33
C GLU A 297 27.65 2.10 -25.79
N GLU A 298 28.74 2.40 -25.10
CA GLU A 298 28.75 2.46 -23.63
C GLU A 298 27.87 3.60 -23.08
N ILE A 299 27.81 4.74 -23.78
CA ILE A 299 26.99 5.89 -23.40
C ILE A 299 25.52 5.58 -23.69
N ILE A 300 25.21 5.07 -24.89
CA ILE A 300 23.87 4.62 -25.29
C ILE A 300 23.33 3.64 -24.25
N LYS A 301 24.13 2.64 -23.86
CA LYS A 301 23.73 1.65 -22.86
C LYS A 301 23.45 2.29 -21.50
N LYS A 302 24.31 3.17 -21.00
CA LYS A 302 24.12 3.80 -19.68
C LYS A 302 22.91 4.74 -19.65
N ILE A 303 22.67 5.52 -20.71
CA ILE A 303 21.49 6.38 -20.80
C ILE A 303 20.23 5.53 -20.98
N GLY A 304 20.28 4.47 -21.80
CA GLY A 304 19.18 3.50 -21.93
C GLY A 304 18.82 2.82 -20.60
N ASP A 305 19.82 2.36 -19.84
CA ASP A 305 19.63 1.83 -18.48
C ASP A 305 18.99 2.87 -17.55
N PHE A 306 19.34 4.15 -17.74
CA PHE A 306 18.74 5.24 -16.98
C PHE A 306 17.28 5.50 -17.34
N ILE A 307 16.96 5.70 -18.63
CA ILE A 307 15.59 5.87 -19.14
C ILE A 307 14.71 4.74 -18.61
N HIS A 308 15.22 3.51 -18.71
CA HIS A 308 14.55 2.33 -18.22
C HIS A 308 14.27 2.35 -16.72
N PHE A 309 15.26 2.74 -15.91
CA PHE A 309 15.09 2.95 -14.48
C PHE A 309 14.04 4.03 -14.19
N PHE A 310 14.06 5.13 -14.94
CA PHE A 310 13.19 6.27 -14.74
C PHE A 310 11.73 5.98 -15.14
N TYR A 311 11.49 5.19 -16.21
CA TYR A 311 10.16 4.63 -16.48
C TYR A 311 9.66 3.79 -15.30
N GLY A 312 10.51 2.90 -14.77
CA GLY A 312 10.20 2.14 -13.57
C GLY A 312 9.87 3.05 -12.37
N PHE A 313 10.55 4.18 -12.24
CA PHE A 313 10.27 5.18 -11.21
C PHE A 313 8.91 5.86 -11.38
N ILE A 314 8.56 6.31 -12.59
CA ILE A 314 7.25 6.91 -12.87
C ILE A 314 6.13 5.93 -12.52
N THR A 315 6.26 4.65 -12.88
CA THR A 315 5.22 3.67 -12.55
C THR A 315 5.02 3.47 -11.05
N ILE A 316 6.06 3.67 -10.23
CA ILE A 316 5.95 3.66 -8.77
C ILE A 316 5.16 4.87 -8.29
N ILE A 317 5.46 6.06 -8.82
CA ILE A 317 4.70 7.27 -8.51
C ILE A 317 3.24 7.08 -8.89
N ASP A 318 2.96 6.60 -10.11
CA ASP A 318 1.61 6.30 -10.57
C ASP A 318 0.90 5.35 -9.62
N GLY A 319 1.55 4.25 -9.23
CA GLY A 319 1.00 3.29 -8.29
C GLY A 319 0.72 3.88 -6.89
N LEU A 320 1.52 4.84 -6.44
CA LEU A 320 1.37 5.49 -5.14
C LEU A 320 0.27 6.57 -5.14
N THR A 321 0.15 7.33 -6.22
CA THR A 321 -0.80 8.46 -6.32
C THR A 321 -2.19 8.04 -6.77
N SER A 322 -2.29 6.93 -7.51
CA SER A 322 -3.56 6.47 -8.08
C SER A 322 -4.48 5.89 -7.03
N LYS A 323 -5.76 6.25 -7.03
CA LYS A 323 -6.80 5.59 -6.22
C LYS A 323 -7.44 4.42 -6.94
N SER A 324 -7.36 4.46 -8.26
CA SER A 324 -7.98 3.52 -9.14
C SER A 324 -7.11 3.27 -10.37
N ILE A 325 -7.01 2.01 -10.79
CA ILE A 325 -6.19 1.59 -11.91
C ILE A 325 -7.05 0.83 -12.91
N GLU A 326 -6.92 1.16 -14.20
CA GLU A 326 -7.43 0.33 -15.29
C GLU A 326 -6.32 -0.46 -15.98
N ILE A 327 -6.47 -1.79 -16.02
CA ILE A 327 -5.62 -2.70 -16.80
C ILE A 327 -6.35 -3.07 -18.08
N VAL A 328 -5.89 -2.52 -19.20
CA VAL A 328 -6.55 -2.64 -20.50
C VAL A 328 -5.70 -3.50 -21.43
N GLY A 329 -6.30 -4.51 -22.06
CA GLY A 329 -5.57 -5.36 -23.00
C GLY A 329 -6.49 -6.27 -23.80
N ASN A 330 -6.04 -6.68 -24.99
CA ASN A 330 -6.80 -7.59 -25.85
C ASN A 330 -6.91 -9.00 -25.24
N ALA A 331 -7.70 -9.85 -25.89
CA ALA A 331 -7.83 -11.24 -25.49
C ALA A 331 -6.45 -11.91 -25.50
N GLY A 332 -6.08 -12.48 -24.36
CA GLY A 332 -4.83 -13.20 -24.20
C GLY A 332 -3.60 -12.40 -23.79
N TYR A 333 -3.68 -11.09 -23.71
CA TYR A 333 -2.54 -10.23 -23.37
C TYR A 333 -2.19 -10.23 -21.87
N GLY A 334 -2.56 -11.27 -21.11
CA GLY A 334 -2.10 -11.43 -19.73
C GLY A 334 -2.92 -10.73 -18.63
N LYS A 335 -4.07 -10.07 -18.91
CA LYS A 335 -4.88 -9.39 -17.87
C LYS A 335 -5.16 -10.23 -16.60
N THR A 336 -5.67 -11.44 -16.78
CA THR A 336 -5.93 -12.35 -15.64
C THR A 336 -4.64 -12.81 -14.95
N GLN A 337 -3.52 -12.90 -15.68
CA GLN A 337 -2.22 -13.26 -15.10
C GLN A 337 -1.74 -12.15 -14.15
N ILE A 338 -1.72 -10.90 -14.61
CA ILE A 338 -1.29 -9.75 -13.79
C ILE A 338 -2.23 -9.52 -12.60
N THR A 339 -3.55 -9.56 -12.78
CA THR A 339 -4.49 -9.37 -11.66
C THR A 339 -4.38 -10.47 -10.60
N CYS A 340 -4.17 -11.72 -11.02
CA CYS A 340 -3.91 -12.82 -10.09
C CYS A 340 -2.54 -12.68 -9.43
N HIS A 341 -1.49 -12.32 -10.17
CA HIS A 341 -0.14 -12.17 -9.63
C HIS A 341 -0.05 -11.04 -8.61
N ILE A 342 -0.73 -9.91 -8.84
CA ILE A 342 -0.84 -8.84 -7.84
C ILE A 342 -1.43 -9.39 -6.54
N CYS A 343 -2.60 -10.03 -6.61
CA CYS A 343 -3.25 -10.57 -5.41
C CYS A 343 -2.40 -11.66 -4.71
N ASP A 344 -1.82 -12.59 -5.47
CA ASP A 344 -0.97 -13.66 -4.94
C ASP A 344 0.28 -13.10 -4.26
N SER A 345 0.91 -12.07 -4.83
CA SER A 345 2.10 -11.42 -4.28
C SER A 345 1.83 -10.72 -2.93
N PHE A 346 0.67 -10.07 -2.80
CA PHE A 346 0.19 -9.52 -1.53
C PHE A 346 0.09 -10.64 -0.48
N LEU A 347 -0.62 -11.72 -0.82
CA LEU A 347 -0.89 -12.82 0.11
C LEU A 347 0.35 -13.62 0.51
N LYS A 348 1.28 -13.84 -0.42
CA LYS A 348 2.60 -14.45 -0.16
C LYS A 348 3.45 -13.59 0.79
N SER A 349 3.25 -12.28 0.76
CA SER A 349 3.89 -11.32 1.67
C SER A 349 3.12 -11.15 2.99
N ASN A 350 2.16 -12.03 3.30
CA ASN A 350 1.25 -11.93 4.45
C ASN A 350 0.48 -10.59 4.52
N LYS A 351 0.11 -10.04 3.36
CA LYS A 351 -0.68 -8.82 3.23
C LYS A 351 -2.02 -9.11 2.56
N PRO A 352 -3.13 -8.49 3.02
CA PRO A 352 -4.45 -8.75 2.48
C PRO A 352 -4.58 -8.21 1.05
N GLY A 353 -5.31 -8.93 0.22
CA GLY A 353 -5.69 -8.52 -1.13
C GLY A 353 -6.93 -9.30 -1.57
N ILE A 354 -7.78 -8.67 -2.38
CA ILE A 354 -9.07 -9.25 -2.79
C ILE A 354 -9.12 -9.31 -4.32
N LEU A 355 -9.32 -10.51 -4.86
CA LEU A 355 -9.57 -10.71 -6.29
C LEU A 355 -11.02 -11.14 -6.54
N LEU A 356 -11.73 -10.36 -7.33
CA LEU A 356 -13.09 -10.60 -7.77
C LEU A 356 -13.06 -10.85 -9.28
N LEU A 357 -13.85 -11.83 -9.74
CA LEU A 357 -13.96 -12.14 -11.15
C LEU A 357 -15.20 -11.46 -11.72
N GLY A 358 -15.04 -10.70 -12.81
CA GLY A 358 -16.12 -9.95 -13.46
C GLY A 358 -17.33 -10.82 -13.81
N ARG A 359 -17.10 -12.09 -14.19
CA ARG A 359 -18.16 -13.07 -14.45
C ARG A 359 -19.08 -13.39 -13.26
N HIS A 360 -18.66 -13.10 -12.02
CA HIS A 360 -19.50 -13.28 -10.83
C HIS A 360 -20.49 -12.13 -10.61
N PHE A 361 -20.30 -10.99 -11.29
CA PHE A 361 -21.23 -9.86 -11.30
C PHE A 361 -22.33 -10.12 -12.33
N ALA A 362 -23.32 -10.91 -11.92
CA ALA A 362 -24.39 -11.41 -12.79
C ALA A 362 -25.76 -10.77 -12.51
N THR A 363 -25.82 -9.66 -11.74
CA THR A 363 -27.06 -8.90 -11.50
C THR A 363 -26.85 -7.41 -11.79
N THR A 364 -27.94 -6.66 -11.84
CA THR A 364 -27.92 -5.18 -11.96
C THR A 364 -28.04 -4.49 -10.61
N GLU A 365 -27.84 -5.20 -9.50
CA GLU A 365 -27.78 -4.59 -8.16
C GLU A 365 -26.54 -3.70 -8.04
N PRO A 366 -26.51 -2.71 -7.13
CA PRO A 366 -25.32 -1.90 -6.88
C PRO A 366 -24.06 -2.76 -6.66
N LEU A 367 -22.92 -2.31 -7.20
CA LEU A 367 -21.66 -3.06 -7.18
C LEU A 367 -21.21 -3.38 -5.76
N GLU A 368 -21.42 -2.45 -4.82
CA GLU A 368 -21.12 -2.59 -3.40
C GLU A 368 -21.79 -3.83 -2.79
N ASN A 369 -23.10 -4.00 -3.07
CA ASN A 369 -23.87 -5.15 -2.60
C ASN A 369 -23.39 -6.45 -3.23
N GLN A 370 -23.10 -6.42 -4.54
CA GLN A 370 -22.56 -7.59 -5.23
C GLN A 370 -21.18 -7.99 -4.71
N ILE A 371 -20.30 -7.03 -4.41
CA ILE A 371 -18.96 -7.29 -3.83
C ILE A 371 -19.12 -8.02 -2.49
N LEU A 372 -19.93 -7.50 -1.57
CA LEU A 372 -20.18 -8.15 -0.28
C LEU A 372 -20.75 -9.56 -0.46
N LYS A 373 -21.69 -9.73 -1.39
CA LYS A 373 -22.28 -11.03 -1.71
C LYS A 373 -21.27 -12.03 -2.27
N ILE A 374 -20.39 -11.61 -3.17
CA ILE A 374 -19.37 -12.47 -3.79
C ILE A 374 -18.32 -12.91 -2.75
N ILE A 375 -17.93 -12.00 -1.83
CA ILE A 375 -16.97 -12.31 -0.77
C ILE A 375 -17.63 -13.15 0.35
N GLY A 376 -18.95 -13.07 0.52
CA GLY A 376 -19.71 -13.77 1.56
C GLY A 376 -19.94 -12.95 2.83
N LEU A 377 -19.94 -11.62 2.73
CA LEU A 377 -20.03 -10.65 3.83
C LEU A 377 -21.34 -9.86 3.83
N GLN A 378 -22.46 -10.55 3.56
CA GLN A 378 -23.78 -9.90 3.45
C GLN A 378 -24.35 -9.43 4.80
N ASN A 379 -23.73 -9.81 5.91
CA ASN A 379 -24.13 -9.44 7.27
C ASN A 379 -23.59 -8.07 7.71
N ILE A 380 -22.73 -7.43 6.90
CA ILE A 380 -22.19 -6.09 7.17
C ILE A 380 -22.57 -5.12 6.05
N THR A 381 -22.51 -3.83 6.34
CA THR A 381 -22.74 -2.79 5.34
C THR A 381 -21.47 -2.53 4.52
N TRP A 382 -21.62 -1.90 3.34
CA TRP A 382 -20.47 -1.45 2.54
C TRP A 382 -19.53 -0.54 3.33
N ASN A 383 -20.09 0.43 4.07
CA ASN A 383 -19.29 1.34 4.89
C ASN A 383 -18.52 0.57 5.98
N SER A 384 -19.15 -0.38 6.67
CA SER A 384 -18.47 -1.24 7.64
C SER A 384 -17.31 -2.01 6.99
N PHE A 385 -17.52 -2.55 5.80
CA PHE A 385 -16.47 -3.26 5.06
C PHE A 385 -15.28 -2.36 4.72
N ILE A 386 -15.53 -1.16 4.18
CA ILE A 386 -14.48 -0.17 3.90
C ILE A 386 -13.70 0.21 5.16
N GLU A 387 -14.41 0.48 6.25
CA GLU A 387 -13.78 0.83 7.52
C GLU A 387 -12.94 -0.33 8.08
N ILE A 388 -13.38 -1.58 7.96
CA ILE A 388 -12.56 -2.74 8.32
C ILE A 388 -11.30 -2.81 7.45
N LEU A 389 -11.41 -2.61 6.13
CA LEU A 389 -10.25 -2.61 5.24
C LEU A 389 -9.25 -1.51 5.59
N LYS A 390 -9.71 -0.32 6.03
CA LYS A 390 -8.83 0.72 6.56
C LYS A 390 -8.09 0.26 7.81
N ILE A 391 -8.77 -0.38 8.76
CA ILE A 391 -8.11 -0.94 9.94
C ILE A 391 -7.04 -1.96 9.54
N LEU A 392 -7.36 -2.83 8.59
CA LEU A 392 -6.43 -3.83 8.08
C LEU A 392 -5.22 -3.19 7.40
N SER A 393 -5.37 -2.07 6.69
CA SER A 393 -4.25 -1.38 6.04
C SER A 393 -3.23 -0.87 7.07
N PHE A 394 -3.70 -0.35 8.21
CA PHE A 394 -2.83 0.09 9.32
C PHE A 394 -2.10 -1.09 9.97
N ILE A 395 -2.80 -2.20 10.16
CA ILE A 395 -2.25 -3.43 10.77
C ILE A 395 -1.17 -4.04 9.88
N TYR A 396 -1.49 -4.25 8.59
CA TYR A 396 -0.61 -4.93 7.64
C TYR A 396 0.36 -3.98 6.94
N LYS A 397 0.28 -2.68 7.24
CA LYS A 397 1.12 -1.60 6.67
C LYS A 397 1.19 -1.74 5.14
N CYS A 398 0.01 -1.85 4.53
CA CYS A 398 -0.14 -1.90 3.08
C CYS A 398 -1.48 -1.34 2.62
N ARG A 399 -1.48 -0.78 1.41
CA ARG A 399 -2.69 -0.41 0.72
C ARG A 399 -3.38 -1.65 0.17
N ILE A 400 -4.64 -1.89 0.52
CA ILE A 400 -5.34 -3.15 0.19
C ILE A 400 -5.87 -3.09 -1.25
N PRO A 401 -5.42 -3.96 -2.17
CA PRO A 401 -5.95 -4.01 -3.51
C PRO A 401 -7.30 -4.73 -3.52
N VAL A 402 -8.30 -4.07 -4.09
CA VAL A 402 -9.58 -4.65 -4.46
C VAL A 402 -9.60 -4.75 -5.98
N ILE A 403 -9.37 -5.96 -6.48
CA ILE A 403 -9.14 -6.24 -7.90
C ILE A 403 -10.39 -6.86 -8.51
N ILE A 404 -10.87 -6.31 -9.61
CA ILE A 404 -11.98 -6.83 -10.40
C ILE A 404 -11.44 -7.22 -11.78
N ASP A 405 -11.14 -8.49 -11.96
CA ASP A 405 -10.60 -9.01 -13.22
C ASP A 405 -11.70 -9.28 -14.24
N GLY A 406 -11.53 -8.75 -15.45
CA GLY A 406 -12.33 -9.11 -16.61
C GLY A 406 -13.77 -8.61 -16.51
N ILE A 407 -13.97 -7.31 -16.30
CA ILE A 407 -15.30 -6.66 -16.32
C ILE A 407 -16.10 -7.06 -17.56
N ASN A 408 -15.45 -7.17 -18.71
CA ASN A 408 -16.08 -7.60 -19.97
C ASN A 408 -16.67 -9.04 -19.94
N GLU A 409 -16.37 -9.86 -18.93
CA GLU A 409 -16.98 -11.19 -18.70
C GLU A 409 -18.29 -11.12 -17.89
N SER A 410 -18.62 -9.95 -17.33
CA SER A 410 -19.86 -9.71 -16.60
C SER A 410 -21.06 -9.65 -17.54
N THR A 411 -21.98 -10.60 -17.39
CA THR A 411 -23.17 -10.70 -18.24
C THR A 411 -24.46 -10.90 -17.45
N VAL A 412 -25.53 -10.26 -17.93
CA VAL A 412 -26.91 -10.48 -17.49
C VAL A 412 -27.72 -10.85 -18.72
N ASN A 413 -28.44 -11.98 -18.67
CA ASN A 413 -29.21 -12.50 -19.80
C ASN A 413 -28.40 -12.60 -21.11
N GLY A 414 -27.14 -13.06 -21.01
CA GLY A 414 -26.23 -13.24 -22.15
C GLY A 414 -25.69 -11.94 -22.78
N ARG A 415 -26.01 -10.76 -22.22
CA ARG A 415 -25.50 -9.46 -22.68
C ARG A 415 -24.55 -8.87 -21.64
N PHE A 416 -23.67 -7.97 -22.08
CA PHE A 416 -22.80 -7.23 -21.17
C PHE A 416 -23.64 -6.50 -20.10
N ASN A 417 -23.24 -6.66 -18.84
CA ASN A 417 -23.96 -6.10 -17.72
C ASN A 417 -23.83 -4.56 -17.67
N SER A 418 -24.94 -3.83 -17.74
CA SER A 418 -24.92 -2.36 -17.70
C SER A 418 -24.53 -1.80 -16.33
N VAL A 419 -24.54 -2.63 -15.27
CA VAL A 419 -24.17 -2.21 -13.91
C VAL A 419 -22.84 -1.46 -13.86
N TRP A 420 -21.87 -1.85 -14.69
CA TRP A 420 -20.57 -1.17 -14.75
C TRP A 420 -20.70 0.28 -15.24
N ARG A 421 -21.56 0.52 -16.23
CA ARG A 421 -21.83 1.87 -16.74
C ARG A 421 -22.57 2.74 -15.75
N ASP A 422 -23.44 2.10 -14.96
CA ASP A 422 -24.39 2.80 -14.10
C ASP A 422 -23.82 3.03 -12.69
N HIS A 423 -22.99 2.12 -12.18
CA HIS A 423 -22.55 2.11 -10.77
C HIS A 423 -21.03 2.24 -10.56
N LEU A 424 -20.16 2.00 -11.56
CA LEU A 424 -18.69 2.01 -11.33
C LEU A 424 -18.19 3.38 -10.84
N VAL A 425 -18.71 4.47 -11.39
CA VAL A 425 -18.36 5.83 -10.94
C VAL A 425 -18.80 6.06 -9.49
N GLY A 426 -19.98 5.55 -9.10
CA GLY A 426 -20.45 5.59 -7.72
C GLY A 426 -19.50 4.84 -6.79
N LEU A 427 -19.14 3.61 -7.15
CA LEU A 427 -18.18 2.80 -6.41
C LEU A 427 -16.85 3.53 -6.23
N MET A 428 -16.27 4.07 -7.32
CA MET A 428 -15.03 4.86 -7.27
C MET A 428 -15.16 6.08 -6.35
N LYS A 429 -16.30 6.78 -6.38
CA LYS A 429 -16.56 7.93 -5.51
C LYS A 429 -16.63 7.53 -4.03
N THR A 430 -17.21 6.38 -3.70
CA THR A 430 -17.23 5.90 -2.30
C THR A 430 -15.84 5.55 -1.77
N LEU A 431 -14.94 5.09 -2.65
CA LEU A 431 -13.57 4.75 -2.31
C LEU A 431 -12.62 5.97 -2.30
N GLU A 432 -13.05 7.12 -2.83
CA GLU A 432 -12.20 8.31 -2.97
C GLU A 432 -11.66 8.85 -1.64
N SER A 433 -12.44 8.68 -0.56
CA SER A 433 -12.10 9.06 0.82
C SER A 433 -11.30 7.99 1.57
N SER A 434 -10.90 6.91 0.89
CA SER A 434 -10.25 5.73 1.48
C SER A 434 -8.95 5.41 0.75
N PRO A 435 -7.90 6.25 0.87
CA PRO A 435 -6.61 6.03 0.19
C PRO A 435 -5.93 4.72 0.63
N GLU A 436 -6.34 4.12 1.74
CA GLU A 436 -5.94 2.80 2.21
C GLU A 436 -6.31 1.66 1.25
N ILE A 437 -7.21 1.91 0.30
CA ILE A 437 -7.76 0.93 -0.64
C ILE A 437 -7.35 1.33 -2.06
N LEU A 438 -6.94 0.34 -2.86
CA LEU A 438 -6.61 0.52 -4.28
C LEU A 438 -7.59 -0.28 -5.13
N LEU A 439 -8.43 0.41 -5.90
CA LEU A 439 -9.32 -0.27 -6.85
C LEU A 439 -8.55 -0.60 -8.13
N ILE A 440 -8.53 -1.86 -8.54
CA ILE A 440 -7.92 -2.27 -9.81
C ILE A 440 -8.99 -2.96 -10.64
N ILE A 441 -9.23 -2.48 -11.86
CA ILE A 441 -10.17 -3.12 -12.79
C ILE A 441 -9.43 -3.59 -14.04
N SER A 442 -9.84 -4.71 -14.62
CA SER A 442 -9.31 -5.15 -15.91
C SER A 442 -10.43 -5.35 -16.94
N TYR A 443 -10.18 -4.94 -18.19
CA TYR A 443 -11.15 -5.10 -19.27
C TYR A 443 -10.51 -5.08 -20.67
N ARG A 444 -11.27 -5.49 -21.69
CA ARG A 444 -10.85 -5.41 -23.10
C ARG A 444 -11.13 -4.02 -23.69
N PRO A 445 -10.21 -3.42 -24.48
CA PRO A 445 -10.39 -2.08 -25.05
C PRO A 445 -11.77 -1.84 -25.69
N SER A 446 -12.31 -2.83 -26.41
CA SER A 446 -13.61 -2.76 -27.10
C SER A 446 -14.83 -2.54 -26.18
N TYR A 447 -14.67 -2.69 -24.86
CA TYR A 447 -15.71 -2.47 -23.87
C TYR A 447 -15.61 -1.10 -23.19
N LYS A 448 -14.58 -0.28 -23.49
CA LYS A 448 -14.36 1.01 -22.82
C LYS A 448 -15.60 1.91 -22.87
N MET A 449 -16.19 2.07 -24.05
CA MET A 449 -17.41 2.88 -24.27
C MET A 449 -18.69 2.26 -23.69
N LYS A 450 -18.65 0.99 -23.28
CA LYS A 450 -19.75 0.32 -22.57
C LYS A 450 -19.61 0.48 -21.06
N ILE A 451 -18.39 0.61 -20.55
CA ILE A 451 -18.07 0.75 -19.11
C ILE A 451 -18.13 2.22 -18.69
N PHE A 452 -17.58 3.14 -19.48
CA PHE A 452 -17.48 4.57 -19.13
C PHE A 452 -18.33 5.42 -20.08
N LYS A 453 -19.06 6.39 -19.53
CA LYS A 453 -19.61 7.51 -20.33
C LYS A 453 -18.48 8.52 -20.62
N GLU A 454 -18.57 9.28 -21.70
CA GLU A 454 -17.48 10.17 -22.15
C GLU A 454 -17.08 11.22 -21.10
N GLU A 455 -18.07 11.81 -20.43
CA GLU A 455 -17.92 12.87 -19.42
C GLU A 455 -17.69 12.35 -17.99
N GLN A 456 -17.62 11.03 -17.79
CA GLN A 456 -17.47 10.46 -16.46
C GLN A 456 -16.00 10.38 -16.02
N THR A 457 -15.81 10.45 -14.70
CA THR A 457 -14.54 10.14 -14.04
C THR A 457 -14.05 8.76 -14.49
N LYS A 458 -12.78 8.69 -14.89
CA LYS A 458 -12.08 7.46 -15.28
C LYS A 458 -11.06 7.11 -14.21
N PRO A 459 -10.57 5.86 -14.17
CA PRO A 459 -9.49 5.49 -13.27
C PRO A 459 -8.27 6.37 -13.47
N ASP A 460 -7.54 6.62 -12.38
CA ASP A 460 -6.45 7.59 -12.32
C ASP A 460 -5.27 7.17 -13.21
N TRP A 461 -4.97 5.87 -13.22
CA TRP A 461 -3.87 5.32 -14.00
C TRP A 461 -4.31 4.18 -14.93
N LYS A 462 -3.81 4.24 -16.17
CA LYS A 462 -4.08 3.24 -17.20
C LYS A 462 -2.81 2.45 -17.52
N ILE A 463 -2.88 1.15 -17.26
CA ILE A 463 -1.88 0.17 -17.68
C ILE A 463 -2.39 -0.50 -18.96
N SER A 464 -1.65 -0.34 -20.07
CA SER A 464 -1.99 -0.96 -21.35
C SER A 464 -1.12 -2.18 -21.57
N LEU A 465 -1.72 -3.37 -21.60
CA LEU A 465 -0.99 -4.60 -21.91
C LEU A 465 -0.90 -4.77 -23.43
N HIS A 466 0.30 -5.11 -23.91
CA HIS A 466 0.58 -5.30 -25.33
C HIS A 466 0.90 -6.76 -25.71
N GLY A 467 0.82 -7.69 -24.76
CA GLY A 467 1.23 -9.08 -24.94
C GLY A 467 2.69 -9.30 -24.54
N PHE A 468 3.27 -10.43 -24.94
CA PHE A 468 4.69 -10.71 -24.70
C PHE A 468 5.61 -9.95 -25.66
N HIS A 469 6.72 -9.45 -25.12
CA HIS A 469 7.92 -9.08 -25.84
C HIS A 469 8.85 -10.28 -26.01
N ASN A 470 9.84 -10.19 -26.90
CA ASN A 470 10.69 -11.33 -27.29
C ASN A 470 11.35 -12.05 -26.08
N ILE A 471 11.81 -11.29 -25.08
CA ILE A 471 12.45 -11.82 -23.86
C ILE A 471 11.48 -12.68 -23.03
N GLU A 472 10.19 -12.34 -23.02
CA GLU A 472 9.17 -13.00 -22.22
C GLU A 472 8.72 -14.31 -22.89
N ILE A 473 8.73 -14.33 -24.22
CA ILE A 473 8.54 -15.54 -25.03
C ILE A 473 9.66 -16.56 -24.74
N GLU A 474 10.92 -16.12 -24.67
CA GLU A 474 12.05 -17.00 -24.35
C GLU A 474 11.95 -17.59 -22.94
N LYS A 475 11.58 -16.78 -21.94
CA LYS A 475 11.32 -17.27 -20.57
C LYS A 475 10.24 -18.33 -20.56
N TYR A 476 9.16 -18.10 -21.32
CA TYR A 476 8.07 -19.05 -21.45
C TYR A 476 8.53 -20.36 -22.11
N PHE A 477 9.22 -20.29 -23.25
CA PHE A 477 9.74 -21.49 -23.94
C PHE A 477 10.70 -22.28 -23.05
N LYS A 478 11.57 -21.60 -22.30
CA LYS A 478 12.46 -22.23 -21.33
C LYS A 478 11.68 -22.96 -20.23
N ALA A 479 10.64 -22.34 -19.68
CA ALA A 479 9.84 -22.92 -18.60
C ALA A 479 9.07 -24.19 -19.03
N TYR A 480 8.60 -24.24 -20.28
CA TYR A 480 7.91 -25.40 -20.85
C TYR A 480 8.81 -26.34 -21.65
N ASN A 481 10.12 -26.11 -21.63
CA ASN A 481 11.13 -26.87 -22.37
C ASN A 481 10.82 -26.99 -23.87
N ILE A 482 10.23 -25.93 -24.44
CA ILE A 482 9.84 -25.86 -25.84
C ILE A 482 11.09 -25.46 -26.64
N LYS A 483 11.55 -26.38 -27.51
CA LYS A 483 12.62 -26.09 -28.47
C LYS A 483 11.98 -25.74 -29.82
N VAL A 484 12.17 -24.50 -30.27
CA VAL A 484 11.61 -24.06 -31.56
C VAL A 484 12.69 -23.37 -32.39
N ASP A 485 12.90 -23.84 -33.61
CA ASP A 485 13.65 -23.12 -34.65
C ASP A 485 12.68 -22.12 -35.31
N LEU A 486 12.61 -20.90 -34.78
CA LEU A 486 11.65 -19.90 -35.25
C LEU A 486 12.26 -18.96 -36.28
N PHE A 487 11.65 -18.91 -37.46
CA PHE A 487 11.75 -17.73 -38.32
C PHE A 487 11.08 -16.52 -37.64
N TRP A 488 11.66 -15.32 -37.80
CA TRP A 488 11.21 -14.07 -37.16
C TRP A 488 9.70 -13.77 -37.30
N LYS A 489 9.05 -14.17 -38.40
CA LYS A 489 7.60 -14.02 -38.60
C LYS A 489 6.76 -14.82 -37.61
N SER A 490 7.25 -15.98 -37.19
CA SER A 490 6.56 -16.86 -36.23
C SER A 490 6.64 -16.30 -34.81
N TYR A 491 7.68 -15.52 -34.49
CA TYR A 491 7.84 -14.85 -33.18
C TYR A 491 6.72 -13.86 -32.87
N ASN A 492 6.18 -13.18 -33.89
CA ASN A 492 5.08 -12.24 -33.72
C ASN A 492 3.77 -12.92 -33.26
N ILE A 493 3.58 -14.21 -33.57
CA ILE A 493 2.40 -14.96 -33.10
C ILE A 493 2.50 -15.20 -31.59
N PHE A 494 3.69 -15.52 -31.08
CA PHE A 494 3.93 -15.77 -29.65
C PHE A 494 3.90 -14.49 -28.79
N LYS A 495 3.84 -13.31 -29.40
CA LYS A 495 3.54 -12.06 -28.68
C LYS A 495 2.16 -12.07 -28.02
N ASN A 496 1.24 -12.95 -28.41
CA ASN A 496 0.02 -13.15 -27.63
C ASN A 496 0.20 -14.36 -26.68
N PRO A 497 0.22 -14.15 -25.35
CA PRO A 497 0.39 -15.21 -24.36
C PRO A 497 -0.57 -16.40 -24.46
N LEU A 498 -1.72 -16.25 -25.13
CA LEU A 498 -2.62 -17.39 -25.38
C LEU A 498 -2.00 -18.46 -26.29
N PHE A 499 -1.18 -18.07 -27.26
CA PHE A 499 -0.64 -19.01 -28.26
C PHE A 499 0.60 -19.76 -27.79
N VAL A 500 1.03 -19.51 -26.55
CA VAL A 500 2.18 -20.19 -25.95
C VAL A 500 1.73 -21.29 -24.97
N ARG A 501 0.44 -21.36 -24.61
CA ARG A 501 -0.14 -22.28 -23.61
C ARG A 501 -0.45 -23.69 -24.09
#